data_AF-A0A090WL06-F1
#
_entry.id   AF-A0A090WL06-F1
#
_cell.length_a   1.000
_cell.length_b   1.000
_cell.length_c   1.000
_cell.angle_alpha   90.00
_cell.angle_beta   90.00
_cell.angle_gamma   90.00
#
_symmetry.space_group_name_H-M   'P 1'
#
loop_
_entity.id
_entity.type
_entity.pdbx_description
1 polymer ?
#
loop_
_entity_poly.entity_id
_entity_poly.type
_entity_poly.pdbx_seq_one_letter_code
_entity_poly.pdbx_strand_id
1 'polypeptide(L)'
;MNAENKNKFIIEGSNTDLDFLNKNNTTYDHEITDQTENYQAQLNLNYTPFLVDDINFESFPPLKSNYGSVVFSVPFETILYKNVNGISTQEPLFVTLETGGRREAILFGENIWKWRSQSFLNSKSFNEFDGFIGKLVQYLASNKKRNRLNIDYQSFYNGNGNIIVKAELFDKNYVFDARETLQITVTDNLSKTSKTYPLILKNNNYQVDLSHLSPSEYSFKVSSGKENLSKSGHFKILEYNVEQQFLNANVGKLEQLASNSEGDSYFIDNTTSLVDDLLGDNRYKTIQKSHKNSLPLIDWKYLLAVIALSLSAEWFLRKYKGLI
;
A
#
# COMPACT_ATOMS: atom_id res chain seq x y z
N MET A 1 -6.13 -7.12 -44.89
CA MET A 1 -5.45 -6.30 -43.86
C MET A 1 -5.12 -7.04 -42.55
N ASN A 2 -5.79 -8.14 -42.18
CA ASN A 2 -5.64 -8.74 -40.84
C ASN A 2 -4.69 -9.96 -40.75
N ALA A 3 -4.12 -10.43 -41.87
CA ALA A 3 -3.40 -11.72 -41.93
C ALA A 3 -2.11 -11.79 -41.07
N GLU A 4 -1.39 -10.67 -40.92
CA GLU A 4 -0.11 -10.66 -40.19
C GLU A 4 -0.25 -10.29 -38.69
N ASN A 5 -1.47 -10.06 -38.20
CA ASN A 5 -1.75 -9.61 -36.82
C ASN A 5 -0.84 -8.48 -36.30
N LYS A 6 -0.54 -7.50 -37.15
CA LYS A 6 0.29 -6.34 -36.81
C LYS A 6 -0.55 -5.17 -36.30
N ASN A 7 0.07 -4.34 -35.48
CA ASN A 7 -0.48 -3.03 -35.12
C ASN A 7 -0.52 -2.15 -36.36
N LYS A 8 -1.52 -1.27 -36.44
CA LYS A 8 -1.76 -0.46 -37.63
C LYS A 8 -2.30 0.91 -37.29
N PHE A 9 -1.88 1.89 -38.08
CA PHE A 9 -2.48 3.21 -38.13
C PHE A 9 -3.22 3.34 -39.45
N ILE A 10 -4.53 3.53 -39.39
CA ILE A 10 -5.39 3.71 -40.56
C ILE A 10 -5.75 5.19 -40.64
N ILE A 11 -5.57 5.77 -41.82
CA ILE A 11 -6.06 7.11 -42.14
C ILE A 11 -7.13 6.93 -43.21
N GLU A 12 -8.37 7.21 -42.85
CA GLU A 12 -9.51 7.17 -43.73
C GLU A 12 -9.76 8.58 -44.28
N GLY A 13 -9.46 8.77 -45.56
CA GLY A 13 -9.61 10.06 -46.26
C GLY A 13 -10.86 10.10 -47.12
N SER A 14 -11.10 11.24 -47.77
CA SER A 14 -12.29 11.46 -48.61
C SER A 14 -12.33 10.60 -49.87
N ASN A 15 -11.19 10.01 -50.27
CA ASN A 15 -11.07 9.14 -51.44
C ASN A 15 -10.87 7.66 -51.05
N THR A 16 -11.05 7.31 -49.77
CA THR A 16 -10.92 5.92 -49.33
C THR A 16 -12.08 5.08 -49.87
N ASP A 17 -11.77 3.92 -50.45
CA ASP A 17 -12.76 2.91 -50.83
C ASP A 17 -13.37 2.29 -49.55
N LEU A 18 -14.50 2.85 -49.11
CA LEU A 18 -15.20 2.42 -47.90
C LEU A 18 -15.79 1.02 -48.04
N ASP A 19 -16.22 0.64 -49.24
CA ASP A 19 -16.69 -0.71 -49.52
C ASP A 19 -15.59 -1.75 -49.26
N PHE A 20 -14.37 -1.48 -49.76
CA PHE A 20 -13.22 -2.32 -49.50
C PHE A 20 -12.86 -2.35 -48.01
N LEU A 21 -12.85 -1.19 -47.35
CA LEU A 21 -12.47 -1.07 -45.95
C LEU A 21 -13.44 -1.83 -45.04
N ASN A 22 -14.74 -1.59 -45.18
CA ASN A 22 -15.79 -2.26 -44.41
C ASN A 22 -15.77 -3.79 -44.63
N LYS A 23 -15.55 -4.27 -45.87
CA LYS A 23 -15.44 -5.71 -46.16
C LYS A 23 -14.20 -6.37 -45.55
N ASN A 24 -13.09 -5.65 -45.42
CA ASN A 24 -11.79 -6.20 -45.00
C ASN A 24 -11.43 -5.90 -43.54
N ASN A 25 -12.21 -5.06 -42.89
CA ASN A 25 -12.08 -4.71 -41.49
C ASN A 25 -13.18 -5.39 -40.67
N THR A 26 -12.85 -5.79 -39.44
CA THR A 26 -13.80 -6.45 -38.53
C THR A 26 -13.94 -5.69 -37.22
N THR A 27 -13.43 -4.45 -37.16
CA THR A 27 -13.37 -3.66 -35.92
C THR A 27 -14.32 -2.47 -35.94
N TYR A 28 -14.62 -1.95 -37.13
CA TYR A 28 -15.61 -0.89 -37.35
C TYR A 28 -16.13 -0.96 -38.79
N ASP A 29 -17.33 -0.41 -38.96
CA ASP A 29 -17.98 -0.14 -40.24
C ASP A 29 -18.31 1.36 -40.31
N HIS A 30 -17.97 2.00 -41.43
CA HIS A 30 -18.34 3.38 -41.70
C HIS A 30 -19.48 3.43 -42.71
N GLU A 31 -20.56 4.13 -42.36
CA GLU A 31 -21.68 4.41 -43.25
C GLU A 31 -21.21 5.10 -44.55
N ILE A 32 -21.68 4.58 -45.70
CA ILE A 32 -21.33 5.10 -47.02
C ILE A 32 -22.42 6.07 -47.48
N THR A 33 -22.09 7.36 -47.56
CA THR A 33 -23.03 8.42 -47.94
C THR A 33 -22.65 9.19 -49.20
N ASP A 34 -21.47 8.91 -49.78
CA ASP A 34 -20.84 9.65 -50.89
C ASP A 34 -20.70 11.17 -50.65
N GLN A 35 -20.83 11.61 -49.39
CA GLN A 35 -20.69 12.99 -48.96
C GLN A 35 -19.44 13.16 -48.11
N THR A 36 -18.90 14.38 -48.10
CA THR A 36 -17.72 14.73 -47.28
C THR A 36 -18.01 15.98 -46.48
N GLU A 37 -17.41 16.08 -45.30
CA GLU A 37 -17.49 17.24 -44.43
C GLU A 37 -16.11 17.60 -43.86
N ASN A 38 -15.94 18.85 -43.45
CA ASN A 38 -14.77 19.32 -42.73
C ASN A 38 -15.04 19.32 -41.23
N TYR A 39 -14.36 18.44 -40.50
CA TYR A 39 -14.50 18.33 -39.05
C TYR A 39 -13.33 18.98 -38.33
N GLN A 40 -13.66 19.89 -37.43
CA GLN A 40 -12.74 20.42 -36.45
C GLN A 40 -12.48 19.35 -35.37
N ALA A 41 -11.28 19.35 -34.80
CA ALA A 41 -10.94 18.45 -33.71
C ALA A 41 -11.32 19.06 -32.35
N GLN A 42 -11.79 18.21 -31.45
CA GLN A 42 -11.98 18.53 -30.04
C GLN A 42 -11.36 17.44 -29.18
N LEU A 43 -10.49 17.81 -28.22
CA LEU A 43 -9.80 16.85 -27.37
C LEU A 43 -10.76 16.15 -26.40
N ASN A 44 -10.65 14.82 -26.30
CA ASN A 44 -11.33 14.04 -25.27
C ASN A 44 -10.47 13.95 -24.00
N LEU A 45 -10.83 14.71 -22.96
CA LEU A 45 -10.14 14.67 -21.67
C LEU A 45 -10.32 13.34 -20.91
N ASN A 46 -11.26 12.50 -21.33
CA ASN A 46 -11.47 11.17 -20.73
C ASN A 46 -10.63 10.07 -21.38
N TYR A 47 -9.76 10.39 -22.34
CA TYR A 47 -8.89 9.41 -22.98
C TYR A 47 -7.90 8.79 -21.97
N THR A 48 -8.06 7.49 -21.73
CA THR A 48 -7.28 6.75 -20.72
C THR A 48 -5.98 6.10 -21.22
N PRO A 49 -5.86 5.55 -22.46
CA PRO A 49 -4.74 4.70 -22.85
C PRO A 49 -3.34 5.30 -22.62
N PHE A 50 -3.15 6.59 -22.91
CA PHE A 50 -1.90 7.30 -22.65
C PHE A 50 -2.17 8.80 -22.48
N LEU A 51 -1.22 9.53 -21.89
CA LEU A 51 -1.35 10.97 -21.68
C LEU A 51 -1.24 11.74 -23.01
N VAL A 52 -2.33 12.36 -23.45
CA VAL A 52 -2.34 13.32 -24.56
C VAL A 52 -2.26 14.73 -23.98
N ASP A 53 -1.24 15.48 -24.39
CA ASP A 53 -1.11 16.88 -24.00
C ASP A 53 -2.10 17.71 -24.82
N ASP A 54 -2.70 18.72 -24.20
CA ASP A 54 -3.55 19.67 -24.91
C ASP A 54 -2.68 20.66 -25.69
N ILE A 55 -2.54 20.39 -26.99
CA ILE A 55 -1.79 21.23 -27.94
C ILE A 55 -2.71 22.21 -28.69
N ASN A 56 -3.90 22.47 -28.13
CA ASN A 56 -4.93 23.35 -28.69
C ASN A 56 -5.44 22.85 -30.06
N PHE A 57 -5.91 21.60 -30.11
CA PHE A 57 -6.43 20.93 -31.32
C PHE A 57 -7.60 21.70 -31.96
N GLU A 58 -8.37 22.40 -31.13
CA GLU A 58 -9.51 23.23 -31.49
C GLU A 58 -9.09 24.44 -32.36
N SER A 59 -7.81 24.84 -32.31
CA SER A 59 -7.25 25.89 -33.17
C SER A 59 -6.75 25.40 -34.53
N PHE A 60 -6.69 24.08 -34.75
CA PHE A 60 -6.14 23.53 -35.99
C PHE A 60 -7.12 23.67 -37.16
N PRO A 61 -6.68 23.68 -38.42
CA PRO A 61 -7.63 23.65 -39.53
C PRO A 61 -8.42 22.32 -39.52
N PRO A 62 -9.70 22.32 -39.91
CA PRO A 62 -10.51 21.10 -39.92
C PRO A 62 -9.96 20.08 -40.93
N LEU A 63 -10.17 18.80 -40.63
CA LEU A 63 -9.83 17.69 -41.52
C LEU A 63 -11.02 17.36 -42.41
N LYS A 64 -10.74 17.05 -43.67
CA LYS A 64 -11.77 16.59 -44.60
C LYS A 64 -11.98 15.09 -44.39
N SER A 65 -13.21 14.65 -44.17
CA SER A 65 -13.58 13.25 -43.94
C SER A 65 -14.82 12.88 -44.74
N ASN A 66 -15.04 11.58 -44.94
CA ASN A 66 -16.36 11.07 -45.34
C ASN A 66 -17.38 11.41 -44.25
N TYR A 67 -18.59 11.76 -44.69
CA TYR A 67 -19.76 11.95 -43.84
C TYR A 67 -20.42 10.60 -43.59
N GLY A 68 -20.94 10.40 -42.38
CA GLY A 68 -21.52 9.12 -41.98
C GLY A 68 -21.14 8.76 -40.56
N SER A 69 -21.99 7.93 -39.94
CA SER A 69 -21.72 7.37 -38.62
C SER A 69 -20.73 6.20 -38.72
N VAL A 70 -19.90 6.04 -37.69
CA VAL A 70 -18.98 4.90 -37.57
C VAL A 70 -19.46 4.00 -36.43
N VAL A 71 -19.70 2.74 -36.75
CA VAL A 71 -20.12 1.71 -35.78
C VAL A 71 -18.95 0.81 -35.46
N PHE A 72 -18.56 0.74 -34.19
CA PHE A 72 -17.46 -0.11 -33.74
C PHE A 72 -18.00 -1.45 -33.22
N SER A 73 -17.37 -2.55 -33.65
CA SER A 73 -17.69 -3.92 -33.18
C SER A 73 -16.83 -4.35 -31.97
N VAL A 74 -15.84 -3.54 -31.59
CA VAL A 74 -14.91 -3.79 -30.47
C VAL A 74 -14.83 -2.56 -29.57
N PRO A 75 -14.43 -2.72 -28.29
CA PRO A 75 -14.17 -1.58 -27.41
C PRO A 75 -13.10 -0.66 -28.01
N PHE A 76 -13.37 0.65 -27.97
CA PHE A 76 -12.49 1.70 -28.50
C PHE A 76 -12.44 2.89 -27.53
N GLU A 77 -11.41 3.72 -27.70
CA GLU A 77 -11.17 4.93 -26.92
C GLU A 77 -10.96 6.09 -27.90
N THR A 78 -11.77 7.14 -27.78
CA THR A 78 -11.68 8.33 -28.63
C THR A 78 -10.64 9.30 -28.09
N ILE A 79 -9.66 9.67 -28.91
CA ILE A 79 -8.70 10.75 -28.61
C ILE A 79 -9.32 12.11 -28.94
N LEU A 80 -9.89 12.24 -30.14
CA LEU A 80 -10.48 13.48 -30.64
C LEU A 80 -11.91 13.22 -31.12
N TYR A 81 -12.84 14.08 -30.72
CA TYR A 81 -14.20 14.12 -31.26
C TYR A 81 -14.27 15.05 -32.48
N LYS A 82 -15.22 14.76 -33.37
CA LYS A 82 -15.63 15.64 -34.46
C LYS A 82 -16.39 16.85 -33.89
N ASN A 83 -16.08 18.03 -34.40
CA ASN A 83 -16.77 19.27 -34.09
C ASN A 83 -17.09 20.00 -35.40
N VAL A 84 -18.32 20.51 -35.53
CA VAL A 84 -18.77 21.30 -36.69
C VAL A 84 -19.33 22.61 -36.18
N ASN A 85 -18.80 23.73 -36.67
CA ASN A 85 -19.25 25.08 -36.31
C ASN A 85 -19.30 25.35 -34.78
N GLY A 86 -18.37 24.76 -34.02
CA GLY A 86 -18.30 24.91 -32.56
C GLY A 86 -19.16 23.92 -31.77
N ILE A 87 -19.94 23.08 -32.43
CA ILE A 87 -20.78 22.06 -31.80
C ILE A 87 -20.08 20.70 -31.90
N SER A 88 -19.79 20.09 -30.74
CA SER A 88 -19.29 18.71 -30.66
C SER A 88 -20.37 17.74 -31.10
N THR A 89 -20.08 16.88 -32.07
CA THR A 89 -21.05 15.88 -32.53
C THR A 89 -21.01 14.60 -31.68
N GLN A 90 -20.08 14.50 -30.72
CA GLN A 90 -19.76 13.28 -29.96
C GLN A 90 -19.33 12.08 -30.82
N GLU A 91 -19.16 12.28 -32.13
CA GLU A 91 -18.62 11.27 -33.03
C GLU A 91 -17.09 11.27 -32.99
N PRO A 92 -16.46 10.10 -33.15
CA PRO A 92 -15.02 10.01 -33.17
C PRO A 92 -14.39 10.62 -34.44
N LEU A 93 -13.38 11.47 -34.25
CA LEU A 93 -12.47 11.92 -35.32
C LEU A 93 -11.18 11.10 -35.31
N PHE A 94 -10.64 10.81 -34.13
CA PHE A 94 -9.44 10.01 -33.96
C PHE A 94 -9.61 9.04 -32.79
N VAL A 95 -9.46 7.73 -33.05
CA VAL A 95 -9.65 6.68 -32.05
C VAL A 95 -8.44 5.76 -31.95
N THR A 96 -8.33 5.10 -30.81
CA THR A 96 -7.49 3.91 -30.63
C THR A 96 -8.32 2.76 -30.13
N LEU A 97 -7.98 1.55 -30.55
CA LEU A 97 -8.60 0.32 -30.08
C LEU A 97 -7.55 -0.77 -29.86
N GLU A 98 -7.90 -1.75 -29.04
CA GLU A 98 -7.05 -2.91 -28.75
C GLU A 98 -7.90 -4.17 -28.82
N THR A 99 -7.57 -5.06 -29.75
CA THR A 99 -8.32 -6.31 -29.97
C THR A 99 -7.37 -7.41 -30.39
N GLY A 100 -7.58 -8.65 -29.92
CA GLY A 100 -6.74 -9.80 -30.30
C GLY A 100 -5.24 -9.64 -30.00
N GLY A 101 -4.87 -8.79 -29.03
CA GLY A 101 -3.48 -8.49 -28.68
C GLY A 101 -2.76 -7.52 -29.64
N ARG A 102 -3.48 -6.92 -30.59
CA ARG A 102 -2.98 -5.84 -31.46
C ARG A 102 -3.64 -4.51 -31.11
N ARG A 103 -2.91 -3.42 -31.37
CA ARG A 103 -3.38 -2.05 -31.22
C ARG A 103 -3.60 -1.42 -32.58
N GLU A 104 -4.70 -0.69 -32.70
CA GLU A 104 -5.03 0.05 -33.91
C GLU A 104 -5.32 1.51 -33.54
N ALA A 105 -4.95 2.41 -34.43
CA ALA A 105 -5.40 3.80 -34.40
C ALA A 105 -6.07 4.12 -35.72
N ILE A 106 -7.17 4.87 -35.69
CA ILE A 106 -7.94 5.20 -36.88
C ILE A 106 -8.26 6.69 -36.85
N LEU A 107 -7.78 7.42 -37.85
CA LEU A 107 -8.10 8.82 -38.10
C LEU A 107 -9.15 8.90 -39.22
N PHE A 108 -10.31 9.46 -38.92
CA PHE A 108 -11.37 9.74 -39.89
C PHE A 108 -11.15 11.14 -40.45
N GLY A 109 -10.19 11.26 -41.35
CA GLY A 109 -9.89 12.52 -42.01
C GLY A 109 -8.52 12.51 -42.68
N GLU A 110 -8.43 13.28 -43.77
CA GLU A 110 -7.19 13.55 -44.48
C GLU A 110 -6.67 14.97 -44.20
N ASN A 111 -5.42 15.21 -44.60
CA ASN A 111 -4.71 16.48 -44.43
C ASN A 111 -4.21 16.78 -43.01
N ILE A 112 -3.93 15.75 -42.20
CA ILE A 112 -3.33 15.92 -40.85
C ILE A 112 -1.99 16.68 -40.87
N TRP A 113 -1.26 16.69 -42.00
CA TRP A 113 -0.05 17.50 -42.15
C TRP A 113 -0.31 19.01 -41.92
N LYS A 114 -1.54 19.50 -42.16
CA LYS A 114 -1.93 20.88 -41.88
C LYS A 114 -1.90 21.19 -40.39
N TRP A 115 -2.22 20.21 -39.53
CA TRP A 115 -2.14 20.36 -38.07
C TRP A 115 -0.69 20.55 -37.62
N ARG A 116 0.26 19.81 -38.21
CA ARG A 116 1.69 20.00 -37.95
C ARG A 116 2.14 21.42 -38.31
N SER A 117 1.72 21.92 -39.47
CA SER A 117 2.01 23.30 -39.90
C SER A 117 1.36 24.34 -38.97
N GLN A 118 0.11 24.12 -38.55
CA GLN A 118 -0.58 25.04 -37.65
C GLN A 118 0.04 25.06 -36.25
N SER A 119 0.43 23.90 -35.71
CA SER A 119 1.16 23.80 -34.44
C SER A 119 2.43 24.67 -34.48
N PHE A 120 3.21 24.61 -35.57
CA PHE A 120 4.37 25.48 -35.74
C PHE A 120 4.01 26.97 -35.83
N LEU A 121 2.91 27.33 -36.50
CA LEU A 121 2.47 28.72 -36.53
C LEU A 121 2.12 29.25 -35.13
N ASN A 122 1.50 28.41 -34.30
CA ASN A 122 1.06 28.71 -32.94
C ASN A 122 2.23 28.82 -31.95
N SER A 123 3.11 27.81 -31.88
CA SER A 123 4.16 27.70 -30.84
C SER A 123 5.58 27.92 -31.35
N LYS A 124 5.77 28.19 -32.64
CA LYS A 124 7.09 28.32 -33.31
C LYS A 124 7.97 27.07 -33.17
N SER A 125 7.35 25.92 -32.94
CA SER A 125 8.02 24.63 -32.78
C SER A 125 7.16 23.50 -33.33
N PHE A 126 7.79 22.41 -33.77
CA PHE A 126 7.07 21.18 -34.13
C PHE A 126 6.95 20.20 -32.95
N ASN A 127 7.57 20.51 -31.81
CA ASN A 127 7.71 19.56 -30.69
C ASN A 127 6.38 19.07 -30.12
N GLU A 128 5.37 19.94 -30.05
CA GLU A 128 4.04 19.60 -29.51
C GLU A 128 3.34 18.56 -30.39
N PHE A 129 3.20 18.84 -31.68
CA PHE A 129 2.59 17.92 -32.63
C PHE A 129 3.43 16.65 -32.83
N ASP A 130 4.75 16.78 -32.98
CA ASP A 130 5.64 15.63 -33.15
C ASP A 130 5.68 14.77 -31.86
N GLY A 131 5.54 15.38 -30.69
CA GLY A 131 5.39 14.70 -29.40
C GLY A 131 4.09 13.91 -29.32
N PHE A 132 2.96 14.49 -29.75
CA PHE A 132 1.68 13.81 -29.85
C PHE A 132 1.75 12.58 -30.78
N ILE A 133 2.28 12.76 -32.01
CA ILE A 133 2.48 11.65 -32.95
C ILE A 133 3.49 10.64 -32.40
N GLY A 134 4.54 11.08 -31.71
CA GLY A 134 5.52 10.21 -31.06
C GLY A 134 4.88 9.30 -30.01
N LYS A 135 4.01 9.83 -29.16
CA LYS A 135 3.24 9.06 -28.16
C LYS A 135 2.28 8.06 -28.83
N LEU A 136 1.63 8.45 -29.92
CA LEU A 136 0.78 7.55 -30.72
C LEU A 136 1.60 6.41 -31.34
N VAL A 137 2.75 6.72 -31.94
CA VAL A 137 3.64 5.72 -32.54
C VAL A 137 4.18 4.78 -31.45
N GLN A 138 4.54 5.29 -30.28
CA GLN A 138 4.94 4.47 -29.14
C GLN A 138 3.81 3.53 -28.69
N TYR A 139 2.58 4.03 -28.64
CA TYR A 139 1.40 3.22 -28.35
C TYR A 139 1.24 2.06 -29.34
N LEU A 140 1.37 2.36 -30.64
CA LEU A 140 1.26 1.39 -31.73
C LEU A 140 2.49 0.49 -31.89
N ALA A 141 3.66 0.86 -31.36
CA ALA A 141 4.86 0.03 -31.42
C ALA A 141 4.90 -1.01 -30.28
N SER A 142 4.12 -0.80 -29.21
CA SER A 142 4.13 -1.67 -28.03
C SER A 142 3.26 -2.91 -28.21
N ASN A 143 3.91 -4.07 -28.42
CA ASN A 143 3.26 -5.39 -28.52
C ASN A 143 3.30 -6.24 -27.24
N LYS A 144 3.99 -5.78 -26.19
CA LYS A 144 4.24 -6.59 -24.99
C LYS A 144 3.27 -6.24 -23.87
N LYS A 145 2.64 -7.25 -23.29
CA LYS A 145 2.02 -7.19 -21.95
C LYS A 145 3.15 -7.15 -20.91
N ARG A 146 3.61 -5.96 -20.53
CA ARG A 146 4.42 -5.79 -19.32
C ARG A 146 3.51 -5.37 -18.18
N ASN A 147 3.92 -5.65 -16.95
CA ASN A 147 3.18 -5.24 -15.77
C ASN A 147 3.11 -3.72 -15.69
N ARG A 148 1.90 -3.18 -15.70
CA ARG A 148 1.61 -1.75 -15.59
C ARG A 148 1.42 -1.28 -14.14
N LEU A 149 1.24 -2.21 -13.21
CA LEU A 149 1.17 -1.95 -11.77
C LEU A 149 2.35 -2.65 -11.09
N ASN A 150 3.29 -1.85 -10.61
CA ASN A 150 4.43 -2.30 -9.80
C ASN A 150 4.18 -1.94 -8.34
N ILE A 151 4.64 -2.82 -7.45
CA ILE A 151 4.52 -2.64 -6.00
C ILE A 151 5.88 -2.95 -5.42
N ASP A 152 6.38 -2.05 -4.59
CA ASP A 152 7.63 -2.16 -3.85
C ASP A 152 7.30 -2.23 -2.35
N TYR A 153 7.71 -3.33 -1.72
CA TYR A 153 7.47 -3.65 -0.31
C TYR A 153 8.51 -4.67 0.19
N GLN A 154 8.75 -4.68 1.50
CA GLN A 154 9.57 -5.70 2.16
C GLN A 154 8.71 -6.89 2.59
N SER A 155 9.26 -8.10 2.54
CA SER A 155 8.57 -9.30 3.03
C SER A 155 8.42 -9.33 4.55
N PHE A 156 9.35 -8.67 5.27
CA PHE A 156 9.37 -8.60 6.73
C PHE A 156 9.59 -7.16 7.19
N TYR A 157 8.82 -6.74 8.17
CA TYR A 157 8.95 -5.46 8.85
C TYR A 157 9.11 -5.69 10.35
N ASN A 158 9.85 -4.81 11.03
CA ASN A 158 9.93 -4.82 12.49
C ASN A 158 8.80 -3.96 13.05
N GLY A 159 8.12 -4.41 14.11
CA GLY A 159 6.88 -3.83 14.64
C GLY A 159 6.79 -2.31 14.66
N ASN A 160 7.81 -1.64 15.19
CA ASN A 160 7.82 -0.17 15.36
C ASN A 160 8.52 0.58 14.20
N GLY A 161 8.85 -0.13 13.11
CA GLY A 161 9.54 0.43 11.95
C GLY A 161 8.57 1.13 10.99
N ASN A 162 9.11 1.95 10.09
CA ASN A 162 8.33 2.57 9.03
C ASN A 162 7.88 1.50 8.01
N ILE A 163 6.61 1.17 8.00
CA ILE A 163 6.00 0.20 7.08
C ILE A 163 5.39 0.96 5.91
N ILE A 164 6.20 1.20 4.88
CA ILE A 164 5.78 1.95 3.70
C ILE A 164 5.66 0.98 2.52
N VAL A 165 4.46 0.88 1.96
CA VAL A 165 4.24 0.18 0.68
C VAL A 165 4.15 1.24 -0.42
N LYS A 166 4.94 1.04 -1.48
CA LYS A 166 4.93 1.92 -2.65
C LYS A 166 4.33 1.21 -3.85
N ALA A 167 3.65 1.95 -4.71
CA ALA A 167 3.12 1.46 -5.95
C ALA A 167 3.38 2.45 -7.09
N GLU A 168 3.61 1.92 -8.29
CA GLU A 168 3.80 2.69 -9.51
C GLU A 168 2.80 2.17 -10.54
N LEU A 169 2.04 3.09 -11.12
CA LEU A 169 1.11 2.80 -12.20
C LEU A 169 1.63 3.43 -13.49
N PHE A 170 1.58 2.65 -14.57
CA PHE A 170 2.02 3.06 -15.90
C PHE A 170 0.87 3.00 -16.90
N ASP A 171 0.83 3.97 -17.81
CA ASP A 171 -0.11 3.98 -18.94
C ASP A 171 0.25 2.89 -19.99
N LYS A 172 -0.48 2.84 -21.10
CA LYS A 172 -0.21 1.86 -22.17
C LYS A 172 1.06 2.16 -22.99
N ASN A 173 1.70 3.32 -22.76
CA ASN A 173 3.02 3.72 -23.28
C ASN A 173 4.16 3.43 -22.30
N TYR A 174 3.86 2.89 -21.11
CA TYR A 174 4.81 2.66 -20.02
C TYR A 174 5.40 3.95 -19.44
N VAL A 175 4.63 5.03 -19.49
CA VAL A 175 4.92 6.28 -18.79
C VAL A 175 4.15 6.27 -17.47
N PHE A 176 4.77 6.77 -16.40
CA PHE A 176 4.12 6.88 -15.09
C PHE A 176 2.84 7.71 -15.21
N ASP A 177 1.72 7.18 -14.73
CA ASP A 177 0.42 7.83 -14.81
C ASP A 177 -0.05 8.27 -13.42
N ALA A 178 -0.09 9.59 -13.22
CA ALA A 178 -0.54 10.23 -11.99
C ALA A 178 -2.05 10.53 -11.97
N ARG A 179 -2.79 10.23 -13.06
CA ARG A 179 -4.22 10.58 -13.21
C ARG A 179 -5.16 9.62 -12.48
N GLU A 180 -4.64 8.52 -11.97
CA GLU A 180 -5.40 7.45 -11.32
C GLU A 180 -5.33 7.54 -9.80
N THR A 181 -6.33 6.93 -9.15
CA THR A 181 -6.32 6.71 -7.71
C THR A 181 -6.05 5.24 -7.42
N LEU A 182 -5.13 4.98 -6.47
CA LEU A 182 -4.81 3.64 -6.02
C LEU A 182 -5.32 3.42 -4.60
N GLN A 183 -5.81 2.21 -4.34
CA GLN A 183 -6.20 1.77 -3.01
C GLN A 183 -5.53 0.43 -2.69
N ILE A 184 -5.20 0.23 -1.42
CA ILE A 184 -4.69 -1.03 -0.89
C ILE A 184 -5.66 -1.60 0.12
N THR A 185 -6.14 -2.81 -0.11
CA THR A 185 -6.86 -3.60 0.90
C THR A 185 -5.85 -4.50 1.58
N VAL A 186 -5.70 -4.36 2.90
CA VAL A 186 -4.83 -5.17 3.75
C VAL A 186 -5.69 -6.06 4.63
N THR A 187 -5.41 -7.35 4.65
CA THR A 187 -6.10 -8.37 5.42
C THR A 187 -5.13 -9.04 6.38
N ASP A 188 -5.47 -9.02 7.67
CA ASP A 188 -4.76 -9.78 8.68
C ASP A 188 -5.12 -11.26 8.56
N ASN A 189 -4.12 -12.12 8.35
CA ASN A 189 -4.35 -13.54 8.12
C ASN A 189 -4.79 -14.27 9.41
N LEU A 190 -4.47 -13.74 10.59
CA LEU A 190 -4.85 -14.32 11.88
C LEU A 190 -6.26 -13.88 12.29
N SER A 191 -6.49 -12.56 12.39
CA SER A 191 -7.81 -12.03 12.82
C SER A 191 -8.87 -12.04 11.71
N LYS A 192 -8.47 -12.26 10.45
CA LYS A 192 -9.32 -12.15 9.25
C LYS A 192 -9.93 -10.77 9.02
N THR A 193 -9.46 -9.75 9.75
CA THR A 193 -9.93 -8.37 9.59
C THR A 193 -9.31 -7.75 8.33
N SER A 194 -10.12 -7.07 7.52
CA SER A 194 -9.66 -6.36 6.33
C SER A 194 -9.89 -4.86 6.46
N LYS A 195 -8.91 -4.05 6.02
CA LYS A 195 -8.99 -2.59 5.99
C LYS A 195 -8.47 -2.07 4.65
N THR A 196 -9.13 -1.05 4.11
CA THR A 196 -8.72 -0.41 2.85
C THR A 196 -8.16 0.97 3.14
N TYR A 197 -7.02 1.29 2.52
CA TYR A 197 -6.34 2.57 2.63
C TYR A 197 -6.12 3.18 1.24
N PRO A 198 -6.34 4.49 1.06
CA PRO A 198 -5.93 5.17 -0.16
C PRO A 198 -4.40 5.33 -0.18
N LEU A 199 -3.78 5.17 -1.35
CA LEU A 199 -2.37 5.54 -1.52
C LEU A 199 -2.28 7.01 -1.94
N ILE A 200 -1.28 7.71 -1.40
CA ILE A 200 -1.03 9.12 -1.64
C ILE A 200 0.08 9.25 -2.68
N LEU A 201 -0.13 10.06 -3.72
CA LEU A 201 0.90 10.36 -4.70
C LEU A 201 2.01 11.21 -4.06
N LYS A 202 3.25 10.73 -4.11
CA LYS A 202 4.44 11.44 -3.63
C LYS A 202 5.55 11.36 -4.67
N ASN A 203 5.84 12.49 -5.31
CA ASN A 203 6.74 12.60 -6.45
C ASN A 203 6.28 11.72 -7.62
N ASN A 204 6.88 10.55 -7.81
CA ASN A 204 6.68 9.68 -8.98
C ASN A 204 6.26 8.25 -8.58
N ASN A 205 5.67 8.09 -7.39
CA ASN A 205 5.05 6.86 -6.94
C ASN A 205 3.92 7.16 -5.94
N TYR A 206 3.05 6.18 -5.74
CA TYR A 206 2.01 6.18 -4.74
C TYR A 206 2.51 5.48 -3.48
N GLN A 207 2.23 6.03 -2.30
CA GLN A 207 2.71 5.48 -1.03
C GLN A 207 1.58 5.39 -0.02
N VAL A 208 1.63 4.37 0.83
CA VAL A 208 0.79 4.26 2.02
C VAL A 208 1.67 3.94 3.22
N ASP A 209 1.38 4.59 4.34
CA ASP A 209 1.99 4.29 5.63
C ASP A 209 1.07 3.32 6.39
N LEU A 210 1.59 2.13 6.69
CA LEU A 210 0.92 1.06 7.40
C LEU A 210 1.56 0.79 8.77
N SER A 211 2.35 1.73 9.30
CA SER A 211 3.07 1.58 10.58
C SER A 211 2.15 1.45 11.80
N HIS A 212 0.86 1.73 11.65
CA HIS A 212 -0.16 1.54 12.69
C HIS A 212 -0.66 0.08 12.82
N LEU A 213 -0.23 -0.82 11.94
CA LEU A 213 -0.61 -2.23 11.99
C LEU A 213 0.16 -2.96 13.10
N SER A 214 -0.53 -3.84 13.82
CA SER A 214 0.09 -4.64 14.88
C SER A 214 0.92 -5.79 14.30
N PRO A 215 1.85 -6.39 15.07
CA PRO A 215 2.57 -7.58 14.64
C PRO A 215 1.63 -8.72 14.22
N SER A 216 1.65 -9.08 12.94
CA SER A 216 0.88 -10.19 12.36
C SER A 216 1.41 -10.52 10.96
N GLU A 217 0.82 -11.53 10.33
CA GLU A 217 0.98 -11.84 8.91
C GLU A 217 -0.16 -11.23 8.11
N TYR A 218 0.19 -10.41 7.11
CA TYR A 218 -0.77 -9.67 6.30
C TYR A 218 -0.71 -10.10 4.84
N SER A 219 -1.87 -10.27 4.24
CA SER A 219 -2.06 -10.32 2.79
C SER A 219 -2.62 -8.98 2.32
N PHE A 220 -2.23 -8.52 1.14
CA PHE A 220 -2.75 -7.26 0.61
C PHE A 220 -3.03 -7.33 -0.89
N LYS A 221 -3.92 -6.47 -1.36
CA LYS A 221 -4.25 -6.26 -2.77
C LYS A 221 -4.29 -4.76 -3.06
N VAL A 222 -3.46 -4.31 -3.99
CA VAL A 222 -3.52 -2.95 -4.54
C VAL A 222 -4.36 -2.98 -5.81
N SER A 223 -5.29 -2.04 -5.95
CA SER A 223 -6.15 -1.88 -7.13
C SER A 223 -6.20 -0.43 -7.59
N SER A 224 -6.26 -0.23 -8.90
CA SER A 224 -6.57 1.08 -9.51
C SER A 224 -8.07 1.33 -9.57
N GLY A 225 -8.46 2.60 -9.52
CA GLY A 225 -9.86 3.03 -9.54
C GLY A 225 -10.55 2.90 -10.89
N LYS A 226 -9.94 3.39 -11.98
CA LYS A 226 -10.59 3.36 -13.31
C LYS A 226 -10.25 2.12 -14.12
N GLU A 227 -9.01 1.65 -14.02
CA GLU A 227 -8.59 0.43 -14.68
C GLU A 227 -8.79 -0.78 -13.76
N ASN A 228 -9.22 -1.93 -14.31
CA ASN A 228 -9.33 -3.19 -13.56
C ASN A 228 -7.95 -3.84 -13.32
N LEU A 229 -6.91 -3.05 -13.03
CA LEU A 229 -5.59 -3.54 -12.67
C LEU A 229 -5.52 -3.77 -11.16
N SER A 230 -5.00 -4.93 -10.78
CA SER A 230 -4.71 -5.22 -9.39
C SER A 230 -3.50 -6.12 -9.26
N LYS A 231 -2.81 -5.99 -8.12
CA LYS A 231 -1.67 -6.83 -7.78
C LYS A 231 -1.65 -7.07 -6.28
N SER A 232 -1.37 -8.32 -5.93
CA SER A 232 -1.41 -8.79 -4.55
C SER A 232 -0.01 -9.15 -4.06
N GLY A 233 0.15 -9.13 -2.74
CA GLY A 233 1.37 -9.55 -2.06
C GLY A 233 1.09 -9.92 -0.61
N HIS A 234 2.13 -10.28 0.11
CA HIS A 234 2.07 -10.61 1.53
C HIS A 234 3.31 -10.07 2.24
N PHE A 235 3.14 -9.60 3.48
CA PHE A 235 4.26 -9.20 4.34
C PHE A 235 3.96 -9.58 5.79
N LYS A 236 5.01 -9.74 6.58
CA LYS A 236 4.90 -10.05 8.01
C LYS A 236 5.48 -8.92 8.84
N ILE A 237 4.74 -8.51 9.87
CA ILE A 237 5.22 -7.59 10.89
C ILE A 237 5.67 -8.44 12.08
N LEU A 238 6.97 -8.39 12.36
CA LEU A 238 7.58 -9.09 13.49
C LEU A 238 7.33 -8.30 14.77
N GLU A 239 7.09 -9.03 15.85
CA GLU A 239 6.99 -8.45 17.18
C GLU A 239 8.33 -7.82 17.57
N TYR A 240 8.30 -6.56 18.00
CA TYR A 240 9.50 -5.87 18.42
C TYR A 240 9.90 -6.35 19.81
N ASN A 241 10.88 -7.25 19.91
CA ASN A 241 11.44 -7.70 21.18
C ASN A 241 12.86 -7.16 21.38
N VAL A 242 13.00 -6.21 22.31
CA VAL A 242 14.29 -5.56 22.66
C VAL A 242 15.26 -6.56 23.30
N GLU A 243 14.75 -7.58 23.98
CA GLU A 243 15.54 -8.59 24.70
C GLU A 243 16.28 -9.52 23.74
N GLN A 244 15.73 -9.76 22.54
CA GLN A 244 16.38 -10.59 21.52
C GLN A 244 17.51 -9.87 20.77
N GLN A 245 17.67 -8.55 20.95
CA GLN A 245 18.75 -7.79 20.32
C GLN A 245 20.07 -7.90 21.10
N PHE A 246 20.02 -8.20 22.39
CA PHE A 246 21.19 -8.35 23.26
C PHE A 246 21.44 -9.81 23.61
N LEU A 247 22.06 -10.54 22.70
CA LEU A 247 22.45 -11.94 22.92
C LEU A 247 23.58 -12.09 23.96
N ASN A 248 24.30 -11.01 24.26
CA ASN A 248 25.43 -10.99 25.18
C ASN A 248 25.15 -10.06 26.37
N ALA A 249 25.58 -10.48 27.56
CA ALA A 249 25.53 -9.64 28.75
C ALA A 249 26.34 -8.35 28.54
N ASN A 250 25.79 -7.20 28.95
CA ASN A 250 26.52 -5.94 28.92
C ASN A 250 27.47 -5.86 30.12
N VAL A 251 28.66 -6.43 29.96
CA VAL A 251 29.69 -6.56 31.00
C VAL A 251 29.97 -5.23 31.69
N GLY A 252 30.20 -4.15 30.94
CA GLY A 252 30.52 -2.84 31.52
C GLY A 252 29.42 -2.27 32.41
N LYS A 253 28.13 -2.46 32.05
CA LYS A 253 27.01 -2.03 32.92
C LYS A 253 26.90 -2.89 34.18
N LEU A 254 27.15 -4.19 34.06
CA LEU A 254 27.09 -5.12 35.20
C LEU A 254 28.26 -4.89 36.16
N GLU A 255 29.46 -4.62 35.66
CA GLU A 255 30.63 -4.22 36.47
C GLU A 255 30.38 -2.89 37.19
N GLN A 256 29.78 -1.90 36.48
CA GLN A 256 29.43 -0.62 37.10
C GLN A 256 28.37 -0.78 38.20
N LEU A 257 27.37 -1.65 37.99
CA LEU A 257 26.38 -1.98 39.01
C LEU A 257 27.04 -2.62 40.23
N ALA A 258 27.91 -3.61 40.00
CA ALA A 258 28.64 -4.30 41.06
C ALA A 258 29.47 -3.31 41.89
N SER A 259 30.26 -2.46 41.24
CA SER A 259 31.06 -1.43 41.92
C SER A 259 30.21 -0.45 42.73
N ASN A 260 29.01 -0.08 42.26
CA ASN A 260 28.13 0.85 42.98
C ASN A 260 27.38 0.17 44.15
N SER A 261 27.21 -1.16 44.11
CA SER A 261 26.55 -1.94 45.16
C SER A 261 27.52 -2.60 46.13
N GLU A 262 28.82 -2.25 46.09
CA GLU A 262 29.88 -2.91 46.86
C GLU A 262 29.92 -4.44 46.62
N GLY A 263 29.62 -4.85 45.39
CA GLY A 263 29.65 -6.23 44.94
C GLY A 263 30.74 -6.45 43.89
N ASP A 264 31.08 -7.71 43.65
CA ASP A 264 32.08 -8.12 42.68
C ASP A 264 31.44 -8.81 41.46
N SER A 265 32.09 -8.72 40.30
CA SER A 265 31.63 -9.35 39.06
C SER A 265 32.39 -10.65 38.79
N TYR A 266 31.66 -11.74 38.53
CA TYR A 266 32.24 -13.05 38.24
C TYR A 266 31.80 -13.55 36.86
N PHE A 267 32.76 -14.05 36.10
CA PHE A 267 32.50 -14.77 34.85
C PHE A 267 32.30 -16.27 35.12
N ILE A 268 31.67 -16.98 34.18
CA ILE A 268 31.39 -18.41 34.30
C ILE A 268 32.66 -19.23 34.59
N ASP A 269 33.79 -18.82 34.02
CA ASP A 269 35.10 -19.47 34.19
C ASP A 269 35.69 -19.28 35.60
N ASN A 270 35.21 -18.28 36.35
CA ASN A 270 35.68 -17.91 37.68
C ASN A 270 34.68 -18.32 38.78
N THR A 271 33.87 -19.35 38.55
CA THR A 271 32.88 -19.81 39.54
C THR A 271 33.52 -20.24 40.87
N THR A 272 34.77 -20.71 40.85
CA THR A 272 35.49 -21.10 42.08
C THR A 272 35.82 -19.90 42.97
N SER A 273 36.23 -18.77 42.41
CA SER A 273 36.54 -17.57 43.21
C SER A 273 35.28 -17.02 43.89
N LEU A 274 34.13 -17.06 43.20
CA LEU A 274 32.83 -16.69 43.79
C LEU A 274 32.52 -17.52 45.05
N VAL A 275 32.79 -18.84 45.01
CA VAL A 275 32.54 -19.71 46.16
C VAL A 275 33.46 -19.37 47.33
N ASP A 276 34.74 -19.12 47.05
CA ASP A 276 35.71 -18.76 48.08
C ASP A 276 35.37 -17.41 48.73
N ASP A 277 34.97 -16.42 47.94
CA ASP A 277 34.57 -15.09 48.42
C ASP A 277 33.29 -15.15 49.27
N LEU A 278 32.31 -15.99 48.89
CA LEU A 278 31.09 -16.21 49.69
C LEU A 278 31.37 -16.92 51.03
N LEU A 279 32.31 -17.88 51.06
CA LEU A 279 32.69 -18.59 52.28
C LEU A 279 33.52 -17.73 53.23
N GLY A 280 34.34 -16.83 52.68
CA GLY A 280 35.15 -15.87 53.44
C GLY A 280 34.36 -14.67 53.98
N ASP A 281 33.16 -14.42 53.48
CA ASP A 281 32.37 -13.25 53.83
C ASP A 281 31.69 -13.37 55.21
N ASN A 282 32.18 -12.54 56.13
CA ASN A 282 31.70 -12.47 57.51
C ASN A 282 30.28 -11.90 57.66
N ARG A 283 29.68 -11.32 56.59
CA ARG A 283 28.29 -10.83 56.58
C ARG A 283 27.26 -11.97 56.68
N TYR A 284 27.61 -13.18 56.23
CA TYR A 284 26.70 -14.34 56.22
C TYR A 284 26.78 -15.20 57.48
N LYS A 285 27.37 -14.69 58.57
CA LYS A 285 27.44 -15.41 59.85
C LYS A 285 26.05 -15.59 60.46
N THR A 286 25.76 -16.81 60.91
CA THR A 286 24.51 -17.14 61.62
C THR A 286 24.34 -16.30 62.87
N ILE A 287 23.41 -15.35 62.84
CA ILE A 287 23.06 -14.54 64.01
C ILE A 287 22.13 -15.38 64.90
N GLN A 288 22.63 -15.83 66.06
CA GLN A 288 21.77 -16.49 67.06
C GLN A 288 20.88 -15.43 67.73
N LYS A 289 19.58 -15.44 67.42
CA LYS A 289 18.59 -14.64 68.15
C LYS A 289 18.01 -15.46 69.30
N SER A 290 18.29 -15.06 70.54
CA SER A 290 17.66 -15.64 71.74
C SER A 290 16.25 -15.06 71.92
N HIS A 291 15.23 -15.94 71.90
CA HIS A 291 13.83 -15.55 72.11
C HIS A 291 13.44 -15.81 73.57
N LYS A 292 13.35 -14.77 74.39
CA LYS A 292 12.92 -14.88 75.79
C LYS A 292 11.40 -14.67 75.86
N ASN A 293 10.64 -15.76 75.98
CA ASN A 293 9.20 -15.69 76.21
C ASN A 293 8.91 -15.36 77.68
N SER A 294 8.30 -14.20 77.96
CA SER A 294 7.63 -13.95 79.24
C SER A 294 6.15 -14.25 79.08
N LEU A 295 5.70 -15.40 79.58
CA LEU A 295 4.28 -15.70 79.67
C LEU A 295 3.69 -14.94 80.87
N PRO A 296 2.65 -14.09 80.68
CA PRO A 296 1.94 -13.47 81.79
C PRO A 296 1.32 -14.54 82.70
N LEU A 297 1.42 -14.37 84.02
CA LEU A 297 0.90 -15.36 84.99
C LEU A 297 -0.62 -15.63 84.82
N ILE A 298 -1.37 -14.67 84.28
CA ILE A 298 -2.82 -14.79 84.04
C ILE A 298 -3.17 -15.88 83.01
N ASP A 299 -2.25 -16.20 82.09
CA ASP A 299 -2.48 -17.23 81.06
C ASP A 299 -2.30 -18.66 81.61
N TRP A 300 -1.81 -18.81 82.84
CA TRP A 300 -1.64 -20.12 83.47
C TRP A 300 -2.98 -20.63 84.04
N LYS A 301 -3.82 -21.17 83.16
CA LYS A 301 -5.18 -21.67 83.47
C LYS A 301 -5.25 -22.58 84.70
N TYR A 302 -4.21 -23.37 84.96
CA TYR A 302 -4.13 -24.23 86.14
C TYR A 302 -3.99 -23.44 87.46
N LEU A 303 -3.21 -22.35 87.47
CA LEU A 303 -3.09 -21.46 88.63
C LEU A 303 -4.44 -20.79 88.94
N LEU A 304 -5.14 -20.34 87.90
CA LEU A 304 -6.49 -19.77 88.04
C LEU A 304 -7.46 -20.77 88.68
N ALA A 305 -7.42 -22.03 88.22
CA ALA A 305 -8.26 -23.09 88.78
C ALA A 305 -7.97 -23.36 90.26
N VAL A 306 -6.69 -23.37 90.67
CA VAL A 306 -6.29 -23.52 92.08
C VAL A 306 -6.78 -22.36 92.95
N ILE A 307 -6.66 -21.11 92.48
CA ILE A 307 -7.14 -19.93 93.20
C ILE A 307 -8.68 -19.99 93.36
N ALA A 308 -9.39 -20.32 92.29
CA ALA A 308 -10.85 -20.46 92.34
C ALA A 308 -11.29 -21.57 93.29
N LEU A 309 -10.59 -22.71 93.30
CA LEU A 309 -10.85 -23.81 94.23
C LEU A 309 -10.58 -23.41 95.68
N SER A 310 -9.48 -22.68 95.95
CA SER A 310 -9.13 -22.22 97.28
C SER A 310 -10.15 -21.21 97.82
N LEU A 311 -10.59 -20.26 96.99
CA LEU A 311 -11.67 -19.32 97.33
C LEU A 311 -13.01 -20.03 97.55
N SER A 312 -13.33 -21.02 96.71
CA SER A 312 -14.55 -21.81 96.86
C SER A 312 -14.53 -22.65 98.15
N ALA A 313 -13.39 -23.26 98.46
CA ALA A 313 -13.18 -24.02 99.69
C ALA A 313 -13.26 -23.11 100.91
N GLU A 314 -12.65 -21.92 100.86
CA GLU A 314 -12.73 -20.92 101.91
C GLU A 314 -14.18 -20.46 102.15
N TRP A 315 -14.92 -20.16 101.09
CA TRP A 315 -16.34 -19.81 101.18
C TRP A 315 -17.16 -20.95 101.80
N PHE A 316 -16.92 -22.20 101.38
CA PHE A 316 -17.59 -23.37 101.92
C PHE A 316 -17.28 -23.59 103.41
N LEU A 317 -16.02 -23.41 103.81
CA LEU A 317 -15.58 -23.45 105.21
C LEU A 317 -16.21 -22.34 106.05
N ARG A 318 -16.32 -21.11 105.53
CA ARG A 318 -17.02 -20.01 106.21
C ARG A 318 -18.52 -20.32 106.40
N LYS A 319 -19.17 -20.90 105.37
CA LYS A 319 -20.58 -21.28 105.45
C LYS A 319 -20.84 -22.42 106.44
N TYR A 320 -19.94 -23.39 106.54
CA TYR A 320 -20.06 -24.50 107.49
C TYR A 320 -19.83 -24.06 108.95
N LYS A 321 -18.97 -23.06 109.18
CA LYS A 321 -18.66 -22.52 110.53
C LYS A 321 -19.57 -21.38 110.99
N GLY A 322 -20.61 -21.02 110.23
CA GLY A 322 -21.67 -20.10 110.66
C GLY A 322 -21.26 -18.63 110.79
N LEU A 323 -20.32 -18.14 109.97
CA LEU A 323 -19.92 -16.72 109.94
C LEU A 323 -20.48 -15.91 108.76
N ILE A 324 -21.45 -16.48 108.01
CA ILE A 324 -22.50 -15.80 107.21
C ILE A 324 -23.71 -16.72 107.16
#